data_AF-A0A3M1D095-F1
#
_entry.id   AF-A0A3M1D095-F1
#
_cell.length_a   1.000
_cell.length_b   1.000
_cell.length_c   1.000
_cell.angle_alpha   90.00
_cell.angle_beta   90.00
_cell.angle_gamma   90.00
#
_symmetry.space_group_name_H-M   'P 1'
#
loop_
_entity.id
_entity.type
_entity.pdbx_description
1 polymer ?
#
loop_
_entity_poly.entity_id
_entity_poly.type
_entity_poly.pdbx_seq_one_letter_code
_entity_poly.pdbx_strand_id
1 'polypeptide(L)'
;MAGNIGSGKTTAAKLISQNFGFELFDEPVVDNRFLKSYYADMGRWSFTLQMEFLIRRVEHHELIKKVRKSCIQDRTLYEDPEIFAKYLHGLGFMDNRELDLYFEYFNRLNRDLIKPDLIVYLQVKNPQTLLERIRVRGREEESRIDIEFLSGLNAYYHTFEQVCRRKYGLRVHRVDVEHIDIRSAEGKKEFLQDIGKQLEKIK
;
A
#
# COMPACT_ATOMS: atom_id res chain seq x y z
N MET A 1 2.90 3.11 -4.83
CA MET A 1 1.46 3.42 -4.62
C MET A 1 1.10 3.23 -3.15
N ALA A 2 0.08 3.92 -2.65
CA ALA A 2 -0.49 3.68 -1.32
C ALA A 2 -2.03 3.74 -1.36
N GLY A 3 -2.69 3.14 -0.37
CA GLY A 3 -4.13 3.20 -0.18
C GLY A 3 -4.72 1.90 0.36
N ASN A 4 -5.95 1.99 0.85
CA ASN A 4 -6.64 0.89 1.52
C ASN A 4 -6.88 -0.33 0.58
N ILE A 5 -7.23 -1.48 1.15
CA ILE A 5 -7.59 -2.69 0.41
C ILE A 5 -8.80 -2.36 -0.48
N GLY A 6 -8.75 -2.70 -1.76
CA GLY A 6 -9.80 -2.33 -2.73
C GLY A 6 -9.70 -0.91 -3.30
N SER A 7 -8.71 -0.09 -2.93
CA SER A 7 -8.61 1.29 -3.44
C SER A 7 -8.24 1.43 -4.93
N GLY A 8 -7.73 0.37 -5.56
CA GLY A 8 -7.34 0.36 -6.98
C GLY A 8 -5.85 0.61 -7.25
N LYS A 9 -4.98 0.41 -6.25
CA LYS A 9 -3.51 0.60 -6.37
C LYS A 9 -2.91 -0.14 -7.59
N THR A 10 -3.19 -1.43 -7.75
CA THR A 10 -2.70 -2.24 -8.87
C THR A 10 -3.12 -1.66 -10.22
N THR A 11 -4.37 -1.21 -10.34
CA THR A 11 -4.89 -0.57 -11.56
C THR A 11 -4.14 0.73 -11.84
N ALA A 12 -3.99 1.60 -10.84
CA ALA A 12 -3.28 2.86 -10.98
C ALA A 12 -1.78 2.68 -11.27
N ALA A 13 -1.11 1.72 -10.62
CA ALA A 13 0.30 1.39 -10.88
C ALA A 13 0.51 0.95 -12.33
N LYS A 14 -0.38 0.10 -12.85
CA LYS A 14 -0.38 -0.35 -14.25
C LYS A 14 -0.59 0.81 -15.22
N LEU A 15 -1.54 1.71 -14.93
CA LEU A 15 -1.77 2.91 -15.74
C LEU A 15 -0.53 3.83 -15.78
N ILE A 16 0.09 4.10 -14.63
CA ILE A 16 1.31 4.92 -14.55
C ILE A 16 2.46 4.25 -15.32
N SER A 17 2.68 2.95 -15.13
CA SER A 17 3.72 2.21 -15.83
C SER A 17 3.55 2.29 -17.35
N GLN A 18 2.35 2.02 -17.85
CA GLN A 18 2.06 2.03 -19.29
C GLN A 18 2.19 3.43 -19.89
N ASN A 19 1.72 4.48 -19.20
CA ASN A 19 1.71 5.83 -19.73
C ASN A 19 3.08 6.51 -19.68
N PHE A 20 3.88 6.27 -18.64
CA PHE A 20 5.17 6.94 -18.43
C PHE A 20 6.38 6.05 -18.71
N GLY A 21 6.18 4.79 -19.09
CA GLY A 21 7.25 3.83 -19.40
C GLY A 21 8.02 3.32 -18.17
N PHE A 22 7.46 3.48 -16.97
CA PHE A 22 8.11 3.07 -15.72
C PHE A 22 8.11 1.54 -15.58
N GLU A 23 9.18 0.98 -14.99
CA GLU A 23 9.19 -0.44 -14.62
C GLU A 23 8.13 -0.69 -13.54
N LEU A 24 7.24 -1.65 -13.77
CA LEU A 24 6.22 -2.03 -12.80
C LEU A 24 6.74 -3.12 -11.87
N PHE A 25 6.77 -2.83 -10.57
CA PHE A 25 6.94 -3.82 -9.52
C PHE A 25 5.57 -4.14 -8.93
N ASP A 26 4.91 -5.18 -9.49
CA ASP A 26 3.59 -5.64 -9.06
C ASP A 26 3.70 -6.44 -7.74
N GLU A 27 2.63 -6.46 -6.94
CA GLU A 27 2.54 -7.26 -5.71
C GLU A 27 1.55 -8.40 -5.94
N PRO A 28 2.01 -9.60 -6.35
CA PRO A 28 1.12 -10.75 -6.46
C PRO A 28 0.75 -11.24 -5.05
N VAL A 29 -0.43 -10.83 -4.56
CA VAL A 29 -1.00 -11.28 -3.28
C VAL A 29 -1.30 -12.79 -3.26
N VAL A 30 -1.34 -13.44 -4.44
CA VAL A 30 -1.89 -14.78 -4.66
C VAL A 30 -0.98 -15.91 -4.15
N ASP A 31 0.29 -15.66 -3.82
CA ASP A 31 1.24 -16.69 -3.36
C ASP A 31 1.89 -16.33 -2.00
N ASN A 32 1.09 -15.88 -1.05
CA ASN A 32 1.55 -15.61 0.31
C ASN A 32 1.31 -16.84 1.21
N ARG A 33 2.37 -17.33 1.87
CA ARG A 33 2.37 -18.58 2.64
C ARG A 33 1.45 -18.51 3.87
N PHE A 34 1.21 -17.32 4.40
CA PHE A 34 0.48 -17.12 5.65
C PHE A 34 -0.88 -16.47 5.48
N LEU A 35 -1.27 -16.05 4.27
CA LEU A 35 -2.49 -15.27 4.05
C LEU A 35 -3.75 -16.04 4.46
N LYS A 36 -3.86 -17.32 4.06
CA LYS A 36 -4.97 -18.19 4.46
C LYS A 36 -5.01 -18.39 5.98
N SER A 37 -3.85 -18.62 6.60
CA SER A 37 -3.74 -18.80 8.06
C SER A 37 -4.09 -17.52 8.82
N TYR A 38 -3.70 -16.36 8.30
CA TYR A 38 -4.03 -15.06 8.84
C TYR A 38 -5.53 -14.79 8.88
N TYR A 39 -6.25 -15.04 7.79
CA TYR A 39 -7.71 -14.86 7.82
C TYR A 39 -8.41 -15.92 8.67
N ALA A 40 -7.77 -17.08 8.91
CA ALA A 40 -8.28 -18.09 9.83
C ALA A 40 -8.12 -17.68 11.31
N ASP A 41 -6.97 -17.10 11.68
CA ASP A 41 -6.65 -16.64 13.03
C ASP A 41 -5.69 -15.44 12.96
N MET A 42 -6.25 -14.22 13.00
CA MET A 42 -5.46 -12.99 12.91
C MET A 42 -4.56 -12.81 14.13
N GLY A 43 -4.97 -13.24 15.32
CA GLY A 43 -4.18 -13.09 16.54
C GLY A 43 -2.88 -13.89 16.47
N ARG A 44 -2.92 -15.13 15.97
CA ARG A 44 -1.72 -15.96 15.84
C ARG A 44 -0.81 -15.55 14.69
N TRP A 45 -1.38 -15.08 13.58
CA TRP A 45 -0.66 -14.98 12.31
C TRP A 45 -0.36 -13.56 11.84
N SER A 46 -0.90 -12.52 12.49
CA SER A 46 -0.66 -11.11 12.12
C SER A 46 0.81 -10.77 12.02
N PHE A 47 1.59 -10.96 13.09
CA PHE A 47 3.03 -10.66 13.08
C PHE A 47 3.77 -11.44 11.99
N THR A 48 3.47 -12.74 11.84
CA THR A 48 4.14 -13.62 10.86
C THR A 48 3.84 -13.16 9.42
N LEU A 49 2.59 -12.83 9.11
CA LEU A 49 2.20 -12.32 7.81
C LEU A 49 2.85 -10.96 7.51
N GLN A 50 2.86 -10.04 8.49
CA GLN A 50 3.50 -8.73 8.32
C GLN A 50 5.01 -8.86 8.07
N MET A 51 5.69 -9.78 8.76
CA MET A 51 7.11 -10.06 8.51
C MET A 51 7.36 -10.62 7.11
N GLU A 52 6.48 -11.50 6.60
CA GLU A 52 6.59 -11.97 5.21
C GLU A 52 6.43 -10.82 4.22
N PHE A 53 5.42 -9.95 4.38
CA PHE A 53 5.27 -8.77 3.53
C PHE A 53 6.49 -7.86 3.56
N LEU A 54 7.05 -7.60 4.75
CA LEU A 54 8.25 -6.80 4.92
C LEU A 54 9.42 -7.37 4.12
N ILE A 55 9.70 -8.67 4.26
CA ILE A 55 10.81 -9.34 3.55
C ILE A 55 10.59 -9.27 2.04
N ARG A 56 9.39 -9.58 1.54
CA ARG A 56 9.07 -9.53 0.10
C ARG A 56 9.23 -8.12 -0.46
N ARG A 57 8.83 -7.08 0.28
CA ARG A 57 9.03 -5.70 -0.17
C ARG A 57 10.49 -5.29 -0.19
N VAL A 58 11.28 -5.75 0.78
CA VAL A 58 12.73 -5.51 0.79
C VAL A 58 13.37 -6.14 -0.46
N GLU A 59 13.02 -7.40 -0.78
CA GLU A 59 13.44 -8.07 -2.02
C GLU A 59 13.08 -7.25 -3.27
N HIS A 60 11.86 -6.68 -3.32
CA HIS A 60 11.47 -5.79 -4.42
C HIS A 60 12.35 -4.53 -4.50
N HIS A 61 12.66 -3.89 -3.38
CA HIS A 61 13.56 -2.73 -3.37
C HIS A 61 14.99 -3.09 -3.80
N GLU A 62 15.48 -4.29 -3.47
CA GLU A 62 16.78 -4.76 -3.96
C GLU A 62 16.81 -4.96 -5.47
N LEU A 63 15.69 -5.38 -6.07
CA LEU A 63 15.53 -5.45 -7.53
C LEU A 63 15.41 -4.05 -8.15
N ILE A 64 14.63 -3.15 -7.53
CA ILE A 64 14.49 -1.74 -7.97
C ILE A 64 15.87 -1.07 -8.09
N LYS A 65 16.76 -1.30 -7.12
CA LYS A 65 18.15 -0.78 -7.15
C LYS A 65 18.94 -1.14 -8.40
N LYS A 66 18.59 -2.24 -9.07
CA LYS A 66 19.28 -2.73 -10.28
C LYS A 66 18.68 -2.18 -11.57
N VAL A 67 17.50 -1.54 -11.50
CA VAL A 67 16.80 -0.99 -12.67
C VAL A 67 17.36 0.37 -13.04
N ARG A 68 17.62 0.58 -14.34
CA ARG A 68 18.21 1.82 -14.89
C ARG A 68 17.18 2.87 -15.33
N LYS A 69 15.89 2.58 -15.18
CA LYS A 69 14.77 3.48 -15.51
C LYS A 69 13.93 3.73 -14.26
N SER A 70 13.09 4.77 -14.30
CA SER A 70 12.11 5.03 -13.25
C SER A 70 11.19 3.82 -13.05
N CYS A 71 10.76 3.59 -11.81
CA CYS A 71 9.92 2.46 -11.45
C CYS A 71 8.65 2.92 -10.72
N ILE A 72 7.62 2.10 -10.77
CA ILE A 72 6.41 2.23 -9.96
C ILE A 72 6.16 0.91 -9.22
N GLN A 73 6.01 1.02 -7.90
CA GLN A 73 5.75 -0.12 -7.02
C GLN A 73 4.26 -0.14 -6.64
N ASP A 74 3.60 -1.30 -6.83
CA ASP A 74 2.30 -1.55 -6.25
C ASP A 74 2.45 -1.79 -4.74
N ARG A 75 1.86 -0.88 -3.95
CA ARG A 75 2.02 -0.74 -2.49
C ARG A 75 3.42 -0.38 -2.00
N THR A 76 3.49 0.65 -1.16
CA THR A 76 4.76 1.16 -0.63
C THR A 76 5.13 0.44 0.67
N LEU A 77 6.43 0.26 0.90
CA LEU A 77 6.97 -0.31 2.12
C LEU A 77 6.50 0.39 3.40
N TYR A 78 6.22 1.70 3.33
CA TYR A 78 5.84 2.50 4.49
C TYR A 78 4.41 2.22 4.99
N GLU A 79 3.55 1.59 4.18
CA GLU A 79 2.21 1.20 4.65
C GLU A 79 2.26 0.03 5.63
N ASP A 80 3.23 -0.88 5.50
CA ASP A 80 3.28 -2.06 6.36
C ASP A 80 3.40 -1.68 7.84
N PRO A 81 4.39 -0.88 8.29
CA PRO A 81 4.46 -0.47 9.68
C PRO A 81 3.41 0.57 10.06
N GLU A 82 3.20 1.59 9.22
CA GLU A 82 2.43 2.78 9.64
C GLU A 82 0.92 2.57 9.57
N ILE A 83 0.47 1.63 8.74
CA ILE A 83 -0.95 1.29 8.60
C ILE A 83 -1.21 -0.10 9.16
N PHE A 84 -0.63 -1.15 8.57
CA PHE A 84 -1.06 -2.51 8.86
C PHE A 84 -0.62 -2.99 10.24
N ALA A 85 0.69 -2.96 10.55
CA ALA A 85 1.20 -3.44 11.84
C ALA A 85 0.60 -2.65 13.01
N LYS A 86 0.54 -1.31 12.90
CA LYS A 86 -0.10 -0.46 13.90
C LYS A 86 -1.59 -0.74 14.06
N TYR A 87 -2.33 -0.96 12.98
CA TYR A 87 -3.76 -1.26 13.07
C TYR A 87 -3.99 -2.63 13.72
N LEU A 88 -3.23 -3.65 13.32
CA LEU A 88 -3.31 -4.99 13.90
C LEU A 88 -2.96 -4.98 15.39
N HIS A 89 -1.97 -4.18 15.80
CA HIS A 89 -1.67 -3.92 17.20
C HIS A 89 -2.85 -3.23 17.92
N GLY A 90 -3.43 -2.20 17.32
CA GLY A 90 -4.61 -1.51 17.87
C GLY A 90 -5.84 -2.40 18.03
N LEU A 91 -5.96 -3.47 17.23
CA LEU A 91 -6.99 -4.50 17.35
C LEU A 91 -6.64 -5.61 18.38
N GLY A 92 -5.42 -5.60 18.93
CA GLY A 92 -4.94 -6.64 19.85
C GLY A 92 -4.46 -7.92 19.18
N PHE A 93 -4.25 -7.90 17.85
CA PHE A 93 -3.72 -9.04 17.09
C PHE A 93 -2.19 -9.04 16.97
N MET A 94 -1.54 -7.98 17.45
CA MET A 94 -0.10 -7.95 17.70
C MET A 94 0.13 -7.37 19.10
N ASP A 95 0.99 -7.97 19.89
CA ASP A 95 1.37 -7.41 21.19
C ASP A 95 2.41 -6.29 21.06
N ASN A 96 2.73 -5.60 22.16
CA ASN A 96 3.71 -4.51 22.14
C ASN A 96 5.10 -4.99 21.70
N ARG A 97 5.52 -6.19 22.10
CA ARG A 97 6.85 -6.74 21.76
C ARG A 97 6.93 -7.09 20.28
N GLU A 98 5.85 -7.64 19.72
CA GLU A 98 5.74 -7.93 18.30
C GLU A 98 5.76 -6.65 17.46
N LEU A 99 5.03 -5.60 17.89
CA LEU A 99 5.06 -4.31 17.20
C LEU A 99 6.45 -3.66 17.27
N ASP A 100 7.06 -3.63 18.45
CA ASP A 100 8.40 -3.06 18.65
C ASP A 100 9.45 -3.80 17.80
N LEU A 101 9.43 -5.13 17.81
CA LEU A 101 10.30 -5.96 16.99
C LEU A 101 10.08 -5.73 15.49
N TYR A 102 8.82 -5.59 15.07
CA TYR A 102 8.48 -5.29 13.69
C TYR A 102 9.09 -3.95 13.24
N PHE A 103 8.96 -2.90 14.05
CA PHE A 103 9.58 -1.61 13.77
C PHE A 103 11.11 -1.67 13.78
N GLU A 104 11.71 -2.49 14.66
CA GLU A 104 13.16 -2.71 14.65
C GLU A 104 13.64 -3.32 13.32
N TYR A 105 12.98 -4.38 12.84
CA TYR A 105 13.28 -4.97 11.54
C TYR A 105 13.08 -3.98 10.40
N PHE A 106 11.93 -3.29 10.37
CA PHE A 106 11.64 -2.29 9.35
C PHE A 106 12.71 -1.20 9.32
N ASN A 107 13.11 -0.64 10.47
CA ASN A 107 14.11 0.42 10.54
C ASN A 107 15.50 -0.05 10.10
N ARG A 108 15.87 -1.30 10.41
CA ARG A 108 17.14 -1.88 9.98
C ARG A 108 17.16 -2.10 8.48
N LEU A 109 16.13 -2.74 7.94
CA LEU A 109 16.06 -3.10 6.52
C LEU A 109 15.87 -1.86 5.64
N ASN A 110 15.02 -0.91 6.05
CA ASN A 110 14.73 0.30 5.28
C ASN A 110 15.91 1.28 5.19
N ARG A 111 16.90 1.19 6.09
CA ARG A 111 18.05 2.11 6.14
C ARG A 111 18.78 2.20 4.80
N ASP A 112 18.98 1.06 4.16
CA ASP A 112 19.80 0.98 2.94
C ASP A 112 18.95 0.98 1.67
N LEU A 113 17.62 1.05 1.77
CA LEU A 113 16.74 1.00 0.61
C LEU A 113 16.63 2.35 -0.08
N ILE A 114 16.48 2.31 -1.40
CA ILE A 114 16.11 3.49 -2.17
C ILE A 114 14.73 3.95 -1.70
N LYS A 115 14.64 5.21 -1.31
CA LYS A 115 13.39 5.86 -0.94
C LYS A 115 12.62 6.26 -2.20
N PRO A 116 11.28 6.22 -2.17
CA PRO A 116 10.48 6.70 -3.29
C PRO A 116 10.57 8.22 -3.39
N ASP A 117 10.68 8.74 -4.62
CA ASP A 117 10.59 10.19 -4.86
C ASP A 117 9.18 10.74 -4.61
N LEU A 118 8.17 9.89 -4.80
CA LEU A 118 6.77 10.21 -4.61
C LEU A 118 5.96 8.99 -4.19
N ILE A 119 5.15 9.14 -3.14
CA ILE A 119 4.08 8.21 -2.80
C ILE A 119 2.77 8.75 -3.35
N VAL A 120 2.16 8.05 -4.30
CA VAL A 120 0.78 8.35 -4.73
C VAL A 120 -0.19 7.58 -3.84
N TYR A 121 -0.93 8.29 -2.99
CA TYR A 121 -1.93 7.73 -2.08
C TYR A 121 -3.33 7.84 -2.70
N LEU A 122 -3.93 6.71 -3.03
CA LEU A 122 -5.32 6.62 -3.49
C LEU A 122 -6.27 6.59 -2.29
N GLN A 123 -6.95 7.72 -2.07
CA GLN A 123 -7.94 7.88 -1.02
C GLN A 123 -9.31 7.40 -1.53
N VAL A 124 -9.95 6.57 -0.71
CA VAL A 124 -11.38 6.23 -0.80
C VAL A 124 -11.96 6.48 0.58
N LYS A 125 -12.78 7.53 0.69
CA LYS A 125 -13.38 7.96 1.95
C LYS A 125 -14.45 6.99 2.39
N ASN A 126 -15.29 6.50 1.47
CA ASN A 126 -16.36 5.56 1.80
C ASN A 126 -15.85 4.10 1.86
N PRO A 127 -15.82 3.45 3.04
CA PRO A 127 -15.42 2.05 3.16
C PRO A 127 -16.36 1.10 2.41
N GLN A 128 -17.61 1.49 2.16
CA GLN A 128 -18.55 0.71 1.36
C GLN A 128 -18.05 0.52 -0.08
N THR A 129 -17.46 1.56 -0.68
CA THR A 129 -16.87 1.49 -2.02
C THR A 129 -15.68 0.53 -2.06
N LEU A 130 -14.89 0.46 -0.98
CA LEU A 130 -13.79 -0.51 -0.86
C LEU A 130 -14.32 -1.94 -0.80
N LEU A 131 -15.34 -2.17 0.04
CA LEU A 131 -15.96 -3.49 0.24
C LEU A 131 -16.59 -4.02 -1.06
N GLU A 132 -17.31 -3.18 -1.80
CA GLU A 132 -17.86 -3.52 -3.11
C GLU A 132 -16.76 -3.92 -4.10
N ARG A 133 -15.66 -3.17 -4.15
CA ARG A 133 -14.53 -3.48 -5.03
C ARG A 133 -13.85 -4.80 -4.64
N ILE A 134 -13.76 -5.11 -3.34
CA ILE A 134 -13.23 -6.40 -2.85
C ILE A 134 -14.15 -7.54 -3.27
N ARG A 135 -15.46 -7.40 -3.08
CA ARG A 135 -16.47 -8.41 -3.47
C ARG A 135 -16.43 -8.70 -4.97
N VAL A 136 -16.37 -7.66 -5.81
CA VAL A 136 -16.26 -7.81 -7.28
C VAL A 136 -14.97 -8.53 -7.67
N ARG A 137 -13.87 -8.30 -6.95
CA ARG A 137 -12.57 -8.96 -7.21
C ARG A 137 -12.58 -10.44 -6.83
N GLY A 138 -13.41 -10.86 -5.87
CA GLY A 138 -13.70 -12.27 -5.59
C GLY A 138 -12.52 -13.10 -5.07
N ARG A 139 -11.55 -12.50 -4.36
CA ARG A 139 -10.47 -13.26 -3.70
C ARG A 139 -11.03 -13.98 -2.47
N GLU A 140 -10.91 -15.30 -2.43
CA GLU A 140 -11.50 -16.14 -1.38
C GLU A 140 -10.95 -15.76 0.01
N GLU A 141 -9.67 -15.43 0.10
CA GLU A 141 -8.99 -15.06 1.34
C GLU A 141 -9.56 -13.76 1.93
N GLU A 142 -10.04 -12.84 1.08
CA GLU A 142 -10.56 -11.54 1.50
C GLU A 142 -12.04 -11.58 1.91
N SER A 143 -12.70 -12.75 1.81
CA SER A 143 -14.14 -12.91 2.12
C SER A 143 -14.53 -12.54 3.55
N ARG A 144 -13.57 -12.57 4.49
CA ARG A 144 -13.77 -12.22 5.90
C ARG A 144 -13.55 -10.74 6.21
N ILE A 145 -13.17 -9.92 5.22
CA ILE A 145 -13.02 -8.48 5.41
C ILE A 145 -14.41 -7.84 5.48
N ASP A 146 -14.69 -7.20 6.61
CA ASP A 146 -15.92 -6.43 6.84
C ASP A 146 -15.71 -4.92 6.68
N ILE A 147 -16.80 -4.17 6.80
CA ILE A 147 -16.77 -2.71 6.65
C ILE A 147 -16.07 -2.04 7.83
N GLU A 148 -16.18 -2.60 9.03
CA GLU A 148 -15.55 -2.13 10.25
C GLU A 148 -14.02 -2.19 10.15
N PHE A 149 -13.48 -3.30 9.63
CA PHE A 149 -12.05 -3.47 9.40
C PHE A 149 -11.51 -2.43 8.40
N LEU A 150 -12.24 -2.23 7.29
CA LEU A 150 -11.87 -1.22 6.28
C LEU A 150 -11.97 0.21 6.83
N SER A 151 -12.98 0.48 7.65
CA SER A 151 -13.18 1.77 8.32
C SER A 151 -12.05 2.07 9.29
N GLY A 152 -11.63 1.06 10.08
CA GLY A 152 -10.50 1.17 10.99
C GLY A 152 -9.20 1.43 10.25
N LEU A 153 -8.91 0.69 9.17
CA LEU A 153 -7.76 0.99 8.30
C LEU A 153 -7.80 2.42 7.76
N ASN A 154 -8.98 2.88 7.30
CA ASN A 154 -9.15 4.25 6.83
C ASN A 154 -8.74 5.28 7.90
N ALA A 155 -9.06 5.06 9.17
CA ALA A 155 -8.66 5.95 10.27
C ALA A 155 -7.13 6.15 10.33
N TYR A 156 -6.34 5.10 10.13
CA TYR A 156 -4.87 5.21 10.08
C TYR A 156 -4.40 5.98 8.84
N TYR A 157 -5.03 5.75 7.68
CA TYR A 157 -4.69 6.48 6.46
C TYR A 157 -4.90 8.00 6.55
N HIS A 158 -5.80 8.50 7.42
CA HIS A 158 -6.02 9.94 7.59
C HIS A 158 -4.75 10.70 7.99
N THR A 159 -3.83 10.04 8.71
CA THR A 159 -2.57 10.64 9.18
C THR A 159 -1.37 10.22 8.32
N PHE A 160 -1.55 9.31 7.36
CA PHE A 160 -0.45 8.68 6.63
C PHE A 160 0.45 9.66 5.89
N GLU A 161 -0.13 10.63 5.19
CA GLU A 161 0.64 11.68 4.50
C GLU A 161 1.53 12.47 5.48
N GLN A 162 0.97 12.85 6.64
CA GLN A 162 1.69 13.60 7.66
C GLN A 162 2.81 12.76 8.28
N VAL A 163 2.56 11.46 8.52
CA VAL A 163 3.56 10.52 9.02
C VAL A 163 4.70 10.36 8.01
N CYS A 164 4.40 10.09 6.74
CA CYS A 164 5.38 10.01 5.66
C CYS A 164 6.26 11.26 5.57
N ARG A 165 5.63 12.44 5.60
CA ARG A 165 6.36 13.71 5.54
C ARG A 165 7.24 13.95 6.76
N ARG A 166 6.70 13.78 7.98
CA ARG A 166 7.40 14.14 9.23
C ARG A 166 8.43 13.11 9.68
N LYS A 167 8.09 11.82 9.59
CA LYS A 167 8.94 10.73 10.08
C LYS A 167 9.97 10.28 9.05
N TYR A 168 9.59 10.27 7.76
CA TYR A 168 10.41 9.69 6.70
C TYR A 168 10.96 10.71 5.70
N GLY A 169 10.49 11.96 5.75
CA GLY A 169 10.86 13.01 4.79
C GLY A 169 10.32 12.75 3.39
N LEU A 170 9.24 11.97 3.27
CA LEU A 170 8.71 11.53 1.97
C LEU A 170 7.58 12.44 1.50
N ARG A 171 7.60 12.72 0.19
CA ARG A 171 6.51 13.42 -0.47
C ARG A 171 5.37 12.45 -0.76
N VAL A 172 4.16 12.86 -0.39
CA VAL A 172 2.93 12.12 -0.69
C VAL A 172 2.03 13.02 -1.54
N HIS A 173 1.45 12.45 -2.58
CA HIS A 173 0.39 13.07 -3.37
C HIS A 173 -0.88 12.26 -3.19
N ARG A 174 -1.89 12.88 -2.60
CA ARG A 174 -3.19 12.25 -2.32
C ARG A 174 -4.13 12.47 -3.50
N VAL A 175 -4.73 11.38 -3.98
CA VAL A 175 -5.69 11.37 -5.09
C VAL A 175 -7.00 10.79 -4.57
N ASP A 176 -8.08 11.55 -4.72
CA ASP A 176 -9.44 11.09 -4.40
C ASP A 176 -10.01 10.27 -5.57
N VAL A 177 -9.99 8.95 -5.45
CA VAL A 177 -10.43 8.03 -6.52
C VAL A 177 -11.90 7.63 -6.40
N GLU A 178 -12.67 8.34 -5.57
CA GLU A 178 -14.14 8.33 -5.63
C GLU A 178 -14.64 9.43 -6.56
N HIS A 179 -13.93 10.56 -6.64
CA HIS A 179 -14.20 11.61 -7.62
C HIS A 179 -13.54 11.35 -8.97
N ILE A 180 -12.29 10.85 -8.96
CA ILE A 180 -11.57 10.48 -10.18
C ILE A 180 -11.71 8.97 -10.42
N ASP A 181 -12.70 8.56 -11.20
CA ASP A 181 -12.86 7.14 -11.56
C ASP A 181 -11.79 6.71 -12.57
N ILE A 182 -10.69 6.16 -12.06
CA ILE A 182 -9.57 5.61 -12.84
C ILE A 182 -9.94 4.41 -13.74
N ARG A 183 -11.20 3.97 -13.75
CA ARG A 183 -11.71 2.93 -14.66
C ARG A 183 -12.32 3.53 -15.93
N SER A 184 -12.88 4.73 -15.85
CA SER A 184 -13.39 5.50 -16.99
C SER A 184 -12.27 6.07 -17.87
N ALA A 185 -12.57 6.39 -19.14
CA ALA A 185 -11.56 6.95 -20.04
C ALA A 185 -11.14 8.36 -19.61
N GLU A 186 -12.13 9.17 -19.22
CA GLU A 186 -11.97 10.54 -18.75
C GLU A 186 -11.18 10.58 -17.44
N GLY A 187 -11.57 9.77 -16.44
CA GLY A 187 -10.89 9.70 -15.16
C GLY A 187 -9.47 9.15 -15.25
N LYS A 188 -9.18 8.21 -16.17
CA LYS A 188 -7.79 7.80 -16.47
C LYS A 188 -6.95 8.97 -16.97
N LYS A 189 -7.49 9.76 -17.89
CA LYS A 189 -6.79 10.92 -18.46
C LYS A 189 -6.54 11.98 -17.39
N GLU A 190 -7.54 12.31 -16.58
CA GLU A 190 -7.41 13.25 -15.47
C GLU A 190 -6.37 12.79 -14.45
N PHE A 191 -6.45 11.52 -14.03
CA PHE A 191 -5.47 10.91 -13.13
C PHE A 191 -4.04 11.03 -13.67
N LEU A 192 -3.81 10.62 -14.93
CA LEU A 192 -2.48 10.66 -15.53
C LEU A 192 -1.94 12.09 -15.69
N GLN A 193 -2.80 13.05 -16.03
CA GLN A 193 -2.41 14.46 -16.11
C GLN A 193 -2.00 15.01 -14.73
N ASP A 194 -2.74 14.68 -13.69
CA ASP A 194 -2.41 15.08 -12.32
C ASP A 194 -1.08 14.45 -11.86
N ILE A 195 -0.88 13.15 -12.09
CA ILE A 195 0.39 12.48 -11.79
C ILE A 195 1.55 13.11 -12.58
N GLY A 196 1.36 13.42 -13.86
CA GLY A 196 2.37 14.10 -14.68
C GLY A 196 2.85 15.42 -14.06
N LYS A 197 1.93 16.27 -13.59
CA LYS A 197 2.26 17.52 -12.89
C LYS A 197 3.06 17.31 -11.61
N GLN A 198 2.85 16.19 -10.91
CA GLN A 198 3.62 15.88 -9.72
C GLN A 198 5.03 15.39 -10.06
N LEU A 199 5.17 14.57 -11.11
CA LEU A 199 6.45 14.07 -11.59
C LEU A 199 7.36 15.18 -12.11
N GLU A 200 6.81 16.22 -12.74
CA GLU A 200 7.58 17.40 -13.18
C GLU A 200 8.27 18.13 -12.03
N LYS A 201 7.71 18.06 -10.81
CA LYS A 201 8.25 18.69 -9.60
C LYS A 201 9.32 17.84 -8.89
N ILE A 202 9.67 16.68 -9.45
CA ILE A 202 10.68 15.74 -8.91
C ILE A 202 12.01 15.86 -9.68
N LYS A 203 11.97 16.41 -10.91
CA LYS A 203 13.14 16.72 -11.72
C LYS A 203 13.94 17.88 -11.12
#